data_AF-A0A3C8CBC2-F1
#
_entry.id   AF-A0A3C8CBC2-F1
#
_cell.length_a   1.000
_cell.length_b   1.000
_cell.length_c   1.000
_cell.angle_alpha   90.00
_cell.angle_beta   90.00
_cell.angle_gamma   90.00
#
_symmetry.space_group_name_H-M   'P 1'
#
loop_
_entity.id
_entity.type
_entity.pdbx_description
1 polymer ?
#
loop_
_entity_poly.entity_id
_entity_poly.type
_entity_poly.pdbx_seq_one_letter_code
_entity_poly.pdbx_strand_id
1 'polypeptide(L)'
;MLERNLNVLTPAEFVFLKNRERKGVYNHETRKKLYGIIETLERGKRNRSREEKNLYRIFRDANFGILLDKNSKTREKIVHSGKVHISAKFEGDIVAQAVLIEKTASVVANIAAEVVMCKGRVFGEIRATYKIKIAKGGEVKGYVHTPNFIIEKGAVFDGRCSMPRSKKPSAIRLLRNALKKTG
;
A
#
# COMPACT_ATOMS: atom_id res chain seq x y z
N MET A 1 11.02 12.05 -32.64
CA MET A 1 11.15 11.19 -31.45
C MET A 1 12.64 11.09 -31.14
N LEU A 2 13.10 11.55 -29.97
CA LEU A 2 14.52 11.44 -29.60
C LEU A 2 14.84 9.96 -29.35
N GLU A 3 15.66 9.37 -30.21
CA GLU A 3 16.31 8.09 -29.96
C GLU A 3 17.19 8.24 -28.73
N ARG A 4 16.68 7.79 -27.58
CA ARG A 4 17.52 7.63 -26.39
C ARG A 4 18.38 6.40 -26.62
N ASN A 5 19.69 6.54 -26.49
CA ASN A 5 20.63 5.43 -26.48
C ASN A 5 20.41 4.58 -25.22
N LEU A 6 19.46 3.65 -25.33
CA LEU A 6 19.13 2.64 -24.32
C LEU A 6 19.73 1.30 -24.76
N ASN A 7 20.34 0.59 -23.82
CA ASN A 7 21.06 -0.65 -24.12
C ASN A 7 20.37 -1.89 -23.55
N VAL A 8 19.46 -1.71 -22.58
CA VAL A 8 18.85 -2.79 -21.81
C VAL A 8 17.33 -2.74 -21.90
N LEU A 9 16.75 -1.54 -21.81
CA LEU A 9 15.31 -1.33 -21.86
C LEU A 9 14.85 -0.88 -23.25
N THR A 10 13.63 -1.24 -23.59
CA THR A 10 12.92 -0.59 -24.68
C THR A 10 12.58 0.87 -24.31
N PRO A 11 12.44 1.78 -25.29
CA PRO A 11 11.97 3.15 -25.02
C PRO A 11 10.65 3.20 -24.23
N ALA A 12 9.75 2.26 -24.51
CA ALA A 12 8.46 2.14 -23.83
C ALA A 12 8.62 1.78 -22.34
N GLU A 13 9.48 0.81 -22.00
CA GLU A 13 9.75 0.42 -20.61
C GLU A 13 10.42 1.54 -19.83
N PHE A 14 11.40 2.22 -20.45
CA PHE A 14 12.07 3.36 -19.84
C PHE A 14 11.08 4.45 -19.45
N VAL A 15 10.22 4.86 -20.39
CA VAL A 15 9.18 5.87 -20.15
C VAL A 15 8.16 5.38 -19.12
N PHE A 16 7.77 4.10 -19.19
CA PHE A 16 6.82 3.50 -18.27
C PHE A 16 7.30 3.57 -16.82
N LEU A 17 8.55 3.20 -16.52
CA LEU A 17 9.11 3.28 -15.17
C LEU A 17 9.41 4.73 -14.76
N LYS A 18 9.96 5.56 -15.65
CA LYS A 18 10.32 6.96 -15.36
C LYS A 18 9.11 7.80 -14.94
N ASN A 19 7.93 7.54 -15.50
CA ASN A 19 6.71 8.29 -15.21
C ASN A 19 5.93 7.73 -14.00
N ARG A 20 6.61 7.09 -13.06
CA ARG A 20 6.02 6.46 -11.87
C ARG A 20 6.77 6.89 -10.61
N GLU A 21 6.12 6.72 -9.47
CA GLU A 21 6.68 7.03 -8.17
C GLU A 21 7.18 5.76 -7.50
N ARG A 22 8.42 5.77 -6.99
CA ARG A 22 9.03 4.64 -6.24
C ARG A 22 8.24 4.15 -5.01
N LYS A 23 7.35 4.99 -4.49
CA LYS A 23 6.44 4.73 -3.35
C LYS A 23 4.97 4.96 -3.74
N GLY A 24 4.71 4.95 -5.05
CA GLY A 24 3.37 5.01 -5.63
C GLY A 24 2.59 3.74 -5.36
N VAL A 25 1.29 3.78 -5.62
CA VAL A 25 0.37 2.68 -5.37
C VAL A 25 -0.24 2.28 -6.70
N TYR A 26 -0.14 0.99 -7.04
CA TYR A 26 -0.47 0.49 -8.36
C TYR A 26 -1.20 -0.85 -8.26
N ASN A 27 -1.98 -1.19 -9.29
CA ASN A 27 -2.65 -2.49 -9.36
C ASN A 27 -1.65 -3.63 -9.63
N HIS A 28 -2.12 -4.88 -9.55
CA HIS A 28 -1.28 -6.06 -9.67
C HIS A 28 -0.46 -6.08 -10.97
N GLU A 29 -1.10 -5.87 -12.13
CA GLU A 29 -0.46 -5.89 -13.45
C GLU A 29 0.62 -4.81 -13.59
N THR A 30 0.30 -3.58 -13.16
CA THR A 30 1.25 -2.47 -13.22
C THR A 30 2.46 -2.73 -12.31
N ARG A 31 2.25 -3.23 -11.09
CA ARG A 31 3.34 -3.58 -10.16
C ARG A 31 4.23 -4.67 -10.75
N LYS A 32 3.64 -5.73 -11.31
CA LYS A 32 4.38 -6.83 -11.96
C LYS A 32 5.26 -6.29 -13.08
N LYS A 33 4.73 -5.42 -13.94
CA LYS A 33 5.50 -4.77 -15.01
C LYS A 33 6.63 -3.88 -14.47
N LEU A 34 6.36 -3.07 -13.44
CA LEU A 34 7.39 -2.20 -12.84
C LEU A 34 8.54 -2.98 -12.24
N TYR A 35 8.26 -4.02 -11.45
CA TYR A 35 9.30 -4.87 -10.88
C TYR A 35 10.05 -5.64 -11.97
N GLY A 36 9.37 -6.11 -13.02
CA GLY A 36 10.03 -6.73 -14.17
C GLY A 36 11.03 -5.81 -14.85
N ILE A 37 10.70 -4.53 -15.07
CA ILE A 37 11.62 -3.55 -15.68
C ILE A 37 12.84 -3.32 -14.76
N ILE A 38 12.64 -3.21 -13.45
CA ILE A 38 13.73 -3.05 -12.48
C ILE A 38 14.64 -4.28 -12.48
N GLU A 39 14.07 -5.47 -12.57
CA GLU A 39 14.81 -6.73 -12.67
C GLU A 39 15.63 -6.79 -13.97
N THR A 40 15.06 -6.38 -15.11
CA THR A 40 15.80 -6.28 -16.38
C THR A 40 17.00 -5.33 -16.24
N LEU A 41 16.82 -4.17 -15.60
CA LEU A 41 17.90 -3.23 -15.31
C LEU A 41 18.98 -3.81 -14.38
N GLU A 42 18.61 -4.67 -13.44
CA GLU A 42 19.57 -5.34 -12.54
C GLU A 42 20.36 -6.42 -13.29
N ARG A 43 19.68 -7.27 -14.07
CA ARG A 43 20.33 -8.30 -14.90
C ARG A 43 21.28 -7.69 -15.92
N GLY A 44 20.88 -6.57 -16.55
CA GLY A 44 21.67 -5.82 -17.52
C GLY A 44 22.77 -4.92 -16.93
N LYS A 45 23.16 -5.07 -15.66
CA LYS A 45 23.97 -4.07 -14.94
C LYS A 45 25.27 -3.63 -15.61
N ARG A 46 25.91 -4.51 -16.39
CA ARG A 46 27.15 -4.26 -17.13
C ARG A 46 26.95 -3.42 -18.40
N ASN A 47 25.76 -3.51 -19.01
CA ASN A 47 25.49 -2.92 -20.33
C ASN A 47 24.60 -1.67 -20.27
N ARG A 48 24.05 -1.32 -19.10
CA ARG A 48 23.20 -0.14 -18.93
C ARG A 48 23.84 1.15 -19.46
N SER A 49 23.07 1.90 -20.23
CA SER A 49 23.41 3.27 -20.60
C SER A 49 23.45 4.18 -19.37
N ARG A 50 23.95 5.41 -19.53
CA ARG A 50 24.00 6.42 -18.45
C ARG A 50 22.61 6.70 -17.87
N GLU A 51 21.61 6.76 -18.75
CA GLU A 51 20.22 7.05 -18.38
C GLU A 51 19.60 5.89 -17.59
N GLU A 52 19.85 4.65 -18.02
CA GLU A 52 19.39 3.42 -17.36
C GLU A 52 20.04 3.22 -15.98
N LYS A 53 21.34 3.56 -15.84
CA LYS A 53 22.02 3.57 -14.54
C LYS A 53 21.37 4.55 -13.57
N ASN A 54 21.04 5.76 -14.03
CA ASN A 54 20.36 6.74 -13.19
C ASN A 54 18.94 6.29 -12.82
N LEU A 55 18.18 5.75 -13.78
CA LEU A 55 16.85 5.24 -13.55
C LEU A 55 16.86 4.10 -12.51
N TYR A 56 17.75 3.12 -12.68
CA TYR A 56 17.90 2.04 -11.72
C TYR A 56 18.23 2.54 -10.31
N ARG A 57 19.15 3.51 -10.17
CA ARG A 57 19.50 4.07 -8.86
C ARG A 57 18.29 4.65 -8.12
N ILE A 58 17.33 5.22 -8.84
CA ILE A 58 16.10 5.80 -8.26
C ILE A 58 15.14 4.70 -7.79
N PHE A 59 15.07 3.58 -8.53
CA PHE A 59 14.03 2.56 -8.37
C PHE A 59 14.49 1.23 -7.77
N ARG A 60 15.79 0.99 -7.58
CA ARG A 60 16.32 -0.27 -7.01
C ARG A 60 15.72 -0.62 -5.64
N ASP A 61 15.39 0.40 -4.86
CA ASP A 61 14.80 0.29 -3.52
C ASP A 61 13.30 0.67 -3.54
N ALA A 62 12.64 0.56 -4.71
CA ALA A 62 11.23 0.87 -4.85
C ALA A 62 10.37 -0.11 -4.03
N ASN A 63 9.35 0.44 -3.38
CA ASN A 63 8.35 -0.32 -2.65
C ASN A 63 6.98 0.17 -3.12
N PHE A 64 6.54 -0.40 -4.23
CA PHE A 64 5.27 -0.04 -4.84
C PHE A 64 4.11 -0.61 -4.02
N GLY A 65 3.27 0.28 -3.51
CA GLY A 65 2.06 -0.05 -2.78
C GLY A 65 1.03 -0.77 -3.64
N ILE A 66 0.07 -1.41 -2.98
CA ILE A 66 -1.01 -2.19 -3.62
C ILE A 66 -2.25 -1.32 -3.79
N LEU A 67 -2.80 -1.28 -5.00
CA LEU A 67 -4.13 -0.73 -5.29
C LEU A 67 -5.11 -1.88 -5.58
N LEU A 68 -6.20 -1.95 -4.82
CA LEU A 68 -7.38 -2.74 -5.18
C LEU A 68 -8.40 -1.83 -5.87
N ASP A 69 -8.52 -1.99 -7.18
CA ASP A 69 -9.42 -1.22 -8.02
C ASP A 69 -10.89 -1.61 -7.80
N LYS A 70 -11.82 -0.69 -8.09
CA LYS A 70 -13.27 -0.80 -7.82
C LYS A 70 -13.93 -2.09 -8.34
N ASN A 71 -13.36 -2.69 -9.39
CA ASN A 71 -13.88 -3.89 -10.03
C ASN A 71 -13.43 -5.19 -9.35
N SER A 72 -12.58 -5.10 -8.32
CA SER A 72 -12.11 -6.24 -7.56
C SER A 72 -13.11 -6.59 -6.44
N LYS A 73 -13.45 -7.87 -6.34
CA LYS A 73 -14.07 -8.45 -5.15
C LYS A 73 -13.20 -9.61 -4.71
N THR A 74 -12.48 -9.43 -3.62
CA THR A 74 -11.54 -10.46 -3.13
C THR A 74 -11.78 -10.78 -1.67
N ARG A 75 -11.53 -12.05 -1.35
CA ARG A 75 -11.44 -12.56 0.01
C ARG A 75 -10.05 -13.12 0.22
N GLU A 76 -9.16 -12.34 0.81
CA GLU A 76 -7.75 -12.71 0.89
C GLU A 76 -7.03 -12.02 2.07
N LYS A 77 -5.81 -12.47 2.33
CA LYS A 77 -4.90 -11.86 3.29
C LYS A 77 -3.84 -11.04 2.57
N ILE A 78 -3.82 -9.74 2.82
CA ILE A 78 -2.83 -8.81 2.27
C ILE A 78 -1.76 -8.54 3.32
N VAL A 79 -0.51 -8.86 3.01
CA VAL A 79 0.66 -8.51 3.82
C VAL A 79 1.60 -7.70 2.96
N HIS A 80 1.79 -6.41 3.27
CA HIS A 80 2.61 -5.52 2.45
C HIS A 80 3.39 -4.51 3.27
N SER A 81 4.68 -4.31 2.98
CA SER A 81 5.54 -3.41 3.77
C SER A 81 5.31 -1.92 3.51
N GLY A 82 4.53 -1.58 2.48
CA GLY A 82 4.22 -0.21 2.08
C GLY A 82 2.74 0.15 2.23
N LYS A 83 2.25 0.98 1.30
CA LYS A 83 0.87 1.46 1.27
C LYS A 83 -0.07 0.42 0.64
N VAL A 84 -1.29 0.33 1.14
CA VAL A 84 -2.40 -0.42 0.54
C VAL A 84 -3.58 0.52 0.38
N HIS A 85 -4.04 0.72 -0.86
CA HIS A 85 -5.22 1.53 -1.19
C HIS A 85 -6.33 0.60 -1.66
N ILE A 86 -7.51 0.76 -1.09
CA ILE A 86 -8.66 -0.09 -1.39
C ILE A 86 -9.78 0.80 -1.90
N SER A 87 -10.22 0.56 -3.13
CA SER A 87 -11.37 1.22 -3.76
C SER A 87 -12.54 0.26 -4.00
N ALA A 88 -12.41 -1.00 -3.57
CA ALA A 88 -13.26 -2.13 -3.94
C ALA A 88 -14.01 -2.75 -2.75
N LYS A 89 -14.77 -3.82 -2.99
CA LYS A 89 -15.31 -4.66 -1.91
C LYS A 89 -14.24 -5.67 -1.51
N PHE A 90 -13.85 -5.68 -0.24
CA PHE A 90 -12.78 -6.54 0.27
C PHE A 90 -13.22 -7.24 1.55
N GLU A 91 -12.91 -8.52 1.67
CA GLU A 91 -13.06 -9.29 2.90
C GLU A 91 -11.74 -9.98 3.29
N GLY A 92 -11.37 -9.99 4.57
CA GLY A 92 -10.21 -10.76 5.05
C GLY A 92 -9.30 -9.99 6.01
N ASP A 93 -7.98 -10.11 5.83
CA ASP A 93 -7.01 -9.52 6.74
C ASP A 93 -6.03 -8.62 6.00
N ILE A 94 -5.71 -7.46 6.57
CA ILE A 94 -4.74 -6.52 5.99
C ILE A 94 -3.68 -6.21 7.02
N VAL A 95 -2.42 -6.48 6.68
CA VAL A 95 -1.26 -6.04 7.44
C VAL A 95 -0.42 -5.15 6.52
N ALA A 96 -0.29 -3.87 6.87
CA ALA A 96 0.45 -2.92 6.04
C ALA A 96 1.13 -1.81 6.83
N GLN A 97 1.97 -1.01 6.17
CA GLN A 97 2.46 0.22 6.80
C GLN A 97 1.33 1.26 6.89
N ALA A 98 0.66 1.51 5.77
CA ALA A 98 -0.45 2.44 5.69
C ALA A 98 -1.60 1.86 4.87
N VAL A 99 -2.83 2.01 5.36
CA VAL A 99 -4.04 1.56 4.69
C VAL A 99 -4.94 2.76 4.40
N LEU A 100 -5.36 2.91 3.15
CA LEU A 100 -6.32 3.90 2.71
C LEU A 100 -7.56 3.18 2.17
N ILE A 101 -8.69 3.37 2.83
CA ILE A 101 -9.99 2.93 2.34
C ILE A 101 -10.64 4.12 1.63
N GLU A 102 -10.76 4.04 0.30
CA GLU A 102 -11.38 5.09 -0.52
C GLU A 102 -12.90 5.12 -0.38
N LYS A 103 -13.52 6.23 -0.81
CA LYS A 103 -14.97 6.47 -0.64
C LYS A 103 -15.86 5.36 -1.20
N THR A 104 -15.45 4.73 -2.29
CA THR A 104 -16.23 3.67 -2.95
C THR A 104 -16.01 2.28 -2.34
N ALA A 105 -15.09 2.13 -1.39
CA ALA A 105 -14.74 0.85 -0.81
C ALA A 105 -15.69 0.44 0.32
N SER A 106 -15.92 -0.87 0.40
CA SER A 106 -16.64 -1.53 1.50
C SER A 106 -15.78 -2.70 1.98
N VAL A 107 -15.26 -2.59 3.19
CA VAL A 107 -14.23 -3.49 3.71
C VAL A 107 -14.75 -4.22 4.93
N VAL A 108 -14.73 -5.55 4.91
CA VAL A 108 -15.05 -6.41 6.06
C VAL A 108 -13.76 -7.12 6.47
N ALA A 109 -13.00 -6.56 7.41
CA ALA A 109 -11.63 -7.03 7.63
C ALA A 109 -11.07 -6.76 9.03
N ASN A 110 -10.05 -7.54 9.38
CA ASN A 110 -9.10 -7.17 10.43
C ASN A 110 -7.92 -6.41 9.83
N ILE A 111 -7.71 -5.18 10.27
CA ILE A 111 -6.69 -4.28 9.72
C ILE A 111 -5.64 -4.00 10.77
N ALA A 112 -4.38 -4.35 10.49
CA ALA A 112 -3.23 -3.98 11.31
C ALA A 112 -2.29 -3.07 10.50
N ALA A 113 -2.15 -1.81 10.90
CA ALA A 113 -1.30 -0.86 10.21
C ALA A 113 -0.68 0.19 11.13
N GLU A 114 0.28 0.99 10.64
CA GLU A 114 0.73 2.15 11.39
C GLU A 114 -0.29 3.27 11.27
N VAL A 115 -0.72 3.53 10.04
CA VAL A 115 -1.67 4.58 9.70
C VAL A 115 -2.86 3.98 8.97
N VAL A 116 -4.07 4.28 9.45
CA VAL A 116 -5.31 3.94 8.73
C VAL A 116 -6.07 5.23 8.41
N MET A 117 -6.47 5.38 7.14
CA MET A 117 -7.31 6.47 6.67
C MET A 117 -8.57 5.89 6.04
N CYS A 118 -9.73 6.21 6.61
CA CYS A 118 -11.01 5.70 6.15
C CYS A 118 -11.86 6.81 5.55
N LYS A 119 -12.15 6.72 4.26
CA LYS A 119 -13.13 7.56 3.54
C LYS A 119 -14.37 6.76 3.10
N GLY A 120 -14.30 5.43 3.09
CA GLY A 120 -15.38 4.51 2.74
C GLY A 120 -15.97 3.83 3.97
N ARG A 121 -16.41 2.58 3.81
CA ARG A 121 -17.04 1.79 4.89
C ARG A 121 -16.12 0.66 5.35
N VAL A 122 -15.96 0.51 6.66
CA VAL A 122 -15.22 -0.60 7.27
C VAL A 122 -16.07 -1.26 8.34
N PHE A 123 -16.10 -2.59 8.33
CA PHE A 123 -16.68 -3.43 9.35
C PHE A 123 -15.61 -4.40 9.88
N GLY A 124 -15.27 -4.35 11.17
CA GLY A 124 -14.28 -5.27 11.75
C GLY A 124 -13.38 -4.65 12.82
N GLU A 125 -12.19 -5.22 12.99
CA GLU A 125 -11.19 -4.74 13.96
C GLU A 125 -10.07 -3.95 13.26
N ILE A 126 -9.74 -2.77 13.77
CA ILE A 126 -8.63 -1.94 13.29
C ILE A 126 -7.62 -1.73 14.42
N ARG A 127 -6.40 -2.20 14.22
CA ARG A 127 -5.24 -1.96 15.09
C ARG A 127 -4.27 -1.02 14.38
N ALA A 128 -4.36 0.27 14.71
CA ALA A 128 -3.45 1.28 14.20
C ALA A 128 -2.37 1.61 15.25
N THR A 129 -1.09 1.45 14.92
CA THR A 129 -0.01 1.65 15.89
C THR A 129 0.42 3.11 16.02
N TYR A 130 0.05 3.96 15.06
CA TYR A 130 0.35 5.39 15.08
C TYR A 130 -0.93 6.24 15.09
N LYS A 131 -1.81 6.09 14.08
CA LYS A 131 -3.09 6.81 14.07
C LYS A 131 -4.12 6.16 13.15
N ILE A 132 -5.38 6.42 13.46
CA ILE A 132 -6.50 6.24 12.55
C ILE A 132 -7.21 7.58 12.33
N LYS A 133 -7.62 7.82 11.09
CA LYS A 133 -8.45 8.96 10.71
C LYS A 133 -9.67 8.48 9.93
N ILE A 134 -10.87 8.81 10.41
CA ILE A 134 -12.11 8.65 9.65
C ILE A 134 -12.45 10.02 9.07
N ALA A 135 -12.36 10.12 7.75
CA ALA A 135 -12.62 11.33 7.01
C ALA A 135 -14.12 11.53 6.76
N LYS A 136 -14.53 12.74 6.34
CA LYS A 136 -15.93 13.05 5.99
C LYS A 136 -16.53 12.00 5.04
N GLY A 137 -17.68 11.44 5.43
CA GLY A 137 -18.39 10.38 4.69
C GLY A 137 -17.88 8.96 4.93
N GLY A 138 -16.82 8.79 5.72
CA GLY A 138 -16.35 7.48 6.16
C GLY A 138 -17.18 6.91 7.30
N GLU A 139 -17.36 5.59 7.30
CA GLU A 139 -18.10 4.84 8.31
C GLU A 139 -17.25 3.68 8.81
N VAL A 140 -17.02 3.60 10.12
CA VAL A 140 -16.34 2.47 10.75
C VAL A 140 -17.25 1.85 11.80
N LYS A 141 -17.51 0.56 11.65
CA LYS A 141 -18.24 -0.27 12.60
C LYS A 141 -17.37 -1.37 13.18
N GLY A 142 -17.23 -1.42 14.50
CA GLY A 142 -16.46 -2.47 15.19
C GLY A 142 -15.44 -1.96 16.20
N TYR A 143 -14.27 -2.59 16.25
CA TYR A 143 -13.28 -2.39 17.32
C TYR A 143 -12.07 -1.63 16.81
N VAL A 144 -11.68 -0.54 17.48
CA VAL A 144 -10.51 0.27 17.10
C VAL A 144 -9.51 0.31 18.25
N HIS A 145 -8.26 -0.05 17.96
CA HIS A 145 -7.13 0.07 18.87
C HIS A 145 -6.10 1.03 18.29
N THR A 146 -5.88 2.17 18.93
CA THR A 146 -5.01 3.23 18.39
C THR A 146 -4.56 4.23 19.46
N PRO A 147 -3.32 4.73 19.47
CA PRO A 147 -2.93 5.81 20.37
C PRO A 147 -3.47 7.18 19.91
N ASN A 148 -3.87 7.33 18.65
CA ASN A 148 -4.40 8.58 18.09
C ASN A 148 -5.60 8.30 17.19
N PHE A 149 -6.76 8.86 17.53
CA PHE A 149 -8.02 8.68 16.81
C PHE A 149 -8.58 10.04 16.38
N ILE A 150 -8.69 10.25 15.07
CA ILE A 150 -9.25 11.46 14.46
C ILE A 150 -10.56 11.10 13.75
N ILE A 151 -11.64 11.82 14.06
CA ILE A 151 -12.93 11.70 13.39
C ILE A 151 -13.30 13.09 12.85
N GLU A 152 -13.45 13.21 11.53
CA GLU A 152 -13.85 14.46 10.89
C GLU A 152 -15.37 14.69 10.96
N LYS A 153 -15.80 15.96 10.83
CA LYS A 153 -17.22 16.30 10.74
C LYS A 153 -17.90 15.52 9.60
N GLY A 154 -18.98 14.81 9.93
CA GLY A 154 -19.74 13.99 8.97
C GLY A 154 -19.15 12.60 8.73
N ALA A 155 -18.21 12.15 9.56
CA ALA A 155 -17.83 10.75 9.68
C ALA A 155 -18.70 10.02 10.72
N VAL A 156 -18.83 8.69 10.58
CA VAL A 156 -19.56 7.84 11.51
C VAL A 156 -18.61 6.81 12.11
N PHE A 157 -18.64 6.69 13.43
CA PHE A 157 -18.00 5.60 14.17
C PHE A 157 -19.02 4.97 15.10
N ASP A 158 -19.19 3.66 15.01
CA ASP A 158 -20.10 2.89 15.85
C ASP A 158 -19.39 1.62 16.32
N GLY A 159 -19.04 1.59 17.61
CA GLY A 159 -18.35 0.46 18.22
C GLY A 159 -17.45 0.86 19.38
N ARG A 160 -16.43 0.02 19.67
CA ARG A 160 -15.55 0.21 20.83
C ARG A 160 -14.18 0.70 20.42
N CYS A 161 -13.64 1.65 21.19
CA CYS A 161 -12.29 2.15 21.00
C CYS A 161 -11.43 1.89 22.25
N SER A 162 -10.18 1.47 22.05
CA SER A 162 -9.16 1.33 23.08
C SER A 162 -7.92 2.13 22.69
N MET A 163 -7.56 3.14 23.50
CA MET A 163 -6.43 4.03 23.23
C MET A 163 -5.30 3.85 24.25
N PRO A 164 -4.36 2.91 24.02
CA PRO A 164 -3.26 2.68 24.95
C PRO A 164 -2.26 3.85 24.93
N ARG A 165 -1.76 4.24 26.11
CA ARG A 165 -0.72 5.28 26.26
C ARG A 165 0.68 4.80 25.86
N SER A 166 0.90 3.49 25.74
CA SER A 166 2.20 2.90 25.41
C SER A 166 2.36 2.64 23.91
N LYS A 167 3.52 2.99 23.34
CA LYS A 167 3.94 2.60 21.97
C LYS A 167 3.98 1.07 21.86
N LYS A 168 2.85 0.45 21.55
CA LYS A 168 2.83 -0.93 21.08
C LYS A 168 3.63 -1.00 19.76
N PRO A 169 4.27 -2.15 19.50
CA PRO A 169 5.19 -2.28 18.38
C PRO A 169 4.59 -1.83 17.07
N SER A 170 5.38 -1.12 16.26
CA SER A 170 5.00 -0.68 14.92
C SER A 170 4.44 -1.84 14.09
N ALA A 171 3.46 -1.55 13.22
CA ALA A 171 2.95 -2.57 12.29
C ALA A 171 4.07 -3.15 11.41
N ILE A 172 5.18 -2.42 11.18
CA ILE A 172 6.41 -2.95 10.58
C ILE A 172 6.99 -4.15 11.36
N ARG A 173 6.91 -4.17 12.70
CA ARG A 173 7.31 -5.34 13.50
C ARG A 173 6.37 -6.53 13.28
N LEU A 174 5.07 -6.28 13.17
CA LEU A 174 4.07 -7.31 12.87
C LEU A 174 4.26 -7.87 11.45
N LEU A 175 4.53 -7.00 10.47
CA LEU A 175 4.91 -7.36 9.10
C LEU A 175 6.17 -8.21 9.06
N ARG A 176 7.24 -7.80 9.78
CA ARG A 176 8.48 -8.59 9.89
C ARG A 176 8.21 -9.98 10.46
N ASN A 177 7.37 -10.09 11.49
CA ASN A 177 7.03 -11.38 12.08
C ASN A 177 6.14 -12.24 11.17
N ALA A 178 5.25 -11.62 10.38
CA ALA A 178 4.40 -12.32 9.41
C ALA A 178 5.22 -12.85 8.22
N LEU A 179 6.15 -12.05 7.69
CA LEU A 179 7.02 -12.44 6.57
C LEU A 179 8.05 -13.52 6.95
N LYS A 180 8.47 -13.58 8.23
CA LYS A 180 9.35 -14.64 8.76
C LYS A 180 8.69 -16.02 8.89
N LYS A 181 7.36 -16.12 8.84
CA LYS A 181 6.61 -17.39 8.99
C LYS A 181 6.20 -18.03 7.66
N THR A 182 6.53 -17.39 6.54
CA THR A 182 6.18 -17.84 5.19
C THR A 182 7.40 -18.19 4.33
N GLY A 183 8.54 -18.49 4.97
CA GLY A 183 9.77 -18.93 4.33
C GLY A 183 10.31 -20.19 5.00
#